data_AF-A0A0X3NW71-F1
#
_entry.id   AF-A0A0X3NW71-F1
#
_cell.length_a   1.000
_cell.length_b   1.000
_cell.length_c   1.000
_cell.angle_alpha   90.00
_cell.angle_beta   90.00
_cell.angle_gamma   90.00
#
_symmetry.space_group_name_H-M   'P 1'
#
loop_
_entity.id
_entity.type
_entity.pdbx_description
1 polymer ?
#
loop_
_entity_poly.entity_id
_entity_poly.type
_entity_poly.pdbx_seq_one_letter_code
_entity_poly.pdbx_strand_id
1 'polypeptide(L)'
;MELIIHLLSGKLFLKFIRKNLLAVEFPVSSTEEGSTPQSRSLVSVLAGHSVACRILRAVVLSFKKSPDLEAFIKALTLPGSNGVSGLRQALDCGQHYLLTALSAACLRLPTEQVQFAFEKSVLEAFGYTLKVKQHDSRFVRSLVSLRSLEDLEKSAGQDNAATCPKNTTSGVDGNVDGDEEETVEENHQVMTESSEYLPFKPQRPLQLEGTGLKALNLTGCLLAEDMLMFALRKPIRLASSLVTLSPQEFYAWSRHYMLHRVIETALTSPAVPVERKRQIYTILLPQLTILAFDVYGSRVVEAVWRASADFPDTRAVREEMAKTCSQCCDRLSTSKYGRFVEKLVSSRAYLDNPVRWRATKLPAEQKKAVSNSAQKKRSSSNSVAKSVPQKRPK
;
A
#
# COMPACT_ATOMS: atom_id res chain seq x y z
N MET A 1 -13.85 -32.68 7.05
CA MET A 1 -13.49 -31.77 8.16
C MET A 1 -14.16 -30.39 8.08
N GLU A 2 -14.41 -29.82 6.89
CA GLU A 2 -15.39 -28.70 6.77
C GLU A 2 -16.77 -29.06 7.33
N LEU A 3 -17.09 -30.36 7.27
CA LEU A 3 -18.21 -31.00 7.96
C LEU A 3 -18.22 -30.73 9.48
N ILE A 4 -17.11 -30.74 10.22
CA ILE A 4 -17.13 -30.51 11.69
C ILE A 4 -17.46 -29.06 12.02
N ILE A 5 -16.97 -28.12 11.21
CA ILE A 5 -17.26 -26.69 11.34
C ILE A 5 -18.74 -26.40 11.01
N HIS A 6 -19.34 -27.18 10.12
CA HIS A 6 -20.77 -27.14 9.82
C HIS A 6 -21.65 -27.93 10.83
N LEU A 7 -21.15 -29.03 11.38
CA LEU A 7 -21.91 -29.95 12.26
C LEU A 7 -22.02 -29.46 13.70
N LEU A 8 -21.03 -28.70 14.20
CA LEU A 8 -21.08 -28.15 15.55
C LEU A 8 -21.79 -26.78 15.54
N SER A 9 -22.85 -26.64 16.34
CA SER A 9 -23.48 -25.34 16.57
C SER A 9 -22.44 -24.32 17.05
N GLY A 10 -22.56 -23.07 16.60
CA GLY A 10 -21.49 -22.07 16.79
C GLY A 10 -21.00 -21.90 18.24
N LYS A 11 -21.86 -22.12 19.24
CA LYS A 11 -21.47 -22.09 20.67
C LYS A 11 -20.64 -23.31 21.09
N LEU A 12 -20.99 -24.51 20.64
CA LEU A 12 -20.26 -25.76 20.96
C LEU A 12 -18.91 -25.78 20.25
N PHE A 13 -18.87 -25.34 18.99
CA PHE A 13 -17.64 -25.19 18.23
C PHE A 13 -16.67 -24.22 18.93
N LEU A 14 -17.14 -23.02 19.34
CA LEU A 14 -16.31 -22.07 20.07
C LEU A 14 -15.81 -22.63 21.41
N LYS A 15 -16.64 -23.36 22.15
CA LYS A 15 -16.23 -24.02 23.41
C LYS A 15 -15.14 -25.07 23.14
N PHE A 16 -15.27 -25.83 22.05
CA PHE A 16 -14.26 -26.79 21.62
C PHE A 16 -12.94 -26.10 21.27
N ILE A 17 -12.95 -25.01 20.50
CA ILE A 17 -11.75 -24.24 20.14
C ILE A 17 -11.08 -23.66 21.38
N ARG A 18 -11.84 -23.02 22.27
CA ARG A 18 -11.27 -22.45 23.50
C ARG A 18 -10.61 -23.52 24.38
N LYS A 19 -11.27 -24.66 24.57
CA LYS A 19 -10.80 -25.73 25.45
C LYS A 19 -9.63 -26.53 24.87
N ASN A 20 -9.64 -26.83 23.56
CA ASN A 20 -8.71 -27.78 22.95
C ASN A 20 -7.66 -27.14 22.05
N LEU A 21 -7.79 -25.87 21.69
CA LEU A 21 -6.89 -25.21 20.75
C LEU A 21 -6.23 -23.98 21.38
N LEU A 22 -6.98 -23.15 22.12
CA LEU A 22 -6.44 -21.95 22.76
C LEU A 22 -5.90 -22.18 24.18
N ALA A 23 -6.51 -23.07 24.96
CA ALA A 23 -6.11 -23.35 26.34
C ALA A 23 -5.03 -24.45 26.47
N VAL A 24 -4.67 -25.11 25.36
CA VAL A 24 -3.64 -26.16 25.36
C VAL A 24 -2.28 -25.52 25.23
N GLU A 25 -1.61 -25.40 26.38
CA GLU A 25 -0.22 -25.01 26.48
C GLU A 25 0.63 -26.23 26.85
N PHE A 26 1.71 -26.47 26.13
CA PHE A 26 2.65 -27.55 26.46
C PHE A 26 3.78 -26.99 27.32
N PRO A 27 4.08 -27.60 28.49
CA PRO A 27 5.26 -27.25 29.25
C PRO A 27 6.52 -27.61 28.45
N VAL A 28 7.51 -26.72 28.44
CA VAL A 28 8.83 -27.00 27.85
C VAL A 28 9.57 -27.95 28.79
N SER A 29 10.00 -29.11 28.29
CA SER A 29 11.01 -29.93 28.96
C SER A 29 12.33 -29.16 28.92
N SER A 30 12.70 -28.55 30.04
CA SER A 30 13.96 -27.82 30.21
C SER A 30 15.14 -28.79 30.17
N THR A 31 16.01 -28.66 29.15
CA THR A 31 17.41 -29.15 29.22
C THR A 31 18.43 -28.01 29.34
N GLU A 32 18.00 -26.75 29.47
CA GLU A 32 18.92 -25.64 29.70
C GLU A 32 18.53 -24.85 30.95
N GLU A 33 19.38 -24.96 31.97
CA GLU A 33 19.30 -24.22 33.23
C GLU A 33 19.38 -22.71 32.95
N GLY A 34 18.35 -21.97 33.37
CA GLY A 34 18.35 -20.50 33.38
C GLY A 34 17.32 -19.80 32.48
N SER A 35 16.58 -20.52 31.63
CA SER A 35 15.51 -19.91 30.82
C SER A 35 14.14 -20.04 31.52
N THR A 36 13.38 -18.95 31.55
CA THR A 36 11.99 -18.96 32.05
C THR A 36 11.16 -20.00 31.30
N PRO A 37 10.32 -20.82 31.97
CA PRO A 37 9.50 -21.83 31.30
C PRO A 37 8.49 -21.13 30.39
N GLN A 38 8.77 -21.10 29.08
CA GLN A 38 7.85 -20.53 28.09
C GLN A 38 6.83 -21.59 27.70
N SER A 39 5.56 -21.40 28.07
CA SER A 39 4.44 -22.21 27.57
C SER A 39 4.40 -22.21 26.03
N ARG A 40 4.36 -23.40 25.41
CA ARG A 40 4.17 -23.52 23.96
C ARG A 40 2.70 -23.54 23.60
N SER A 41 2.27 -22.72 22.64
CA SER A 41 0.89 -22.76 22.15
C SER A 41 0.70 -23.82 21.07
N LEU A 42 -0.32 -24.67 21.22
CA LEU A 42 -0.73 -25.60 20.16
C LEU A 42 -1.01 -24.87 18.84
N VAL A 43 -1.59 -23.68 18.87
CA VAL A 43 -1.90 -22.89 17.66
C VAL A 43 -0.63 -22.56 16.89
N SER A 44 0.42 -22.14 17.60
CA SER A 44 1.72 -21.81 16.99
C SER A 44 2.43 -23.04 16.42
N VAL A 45 2.29 -24.21 17.07
CA VAL A 45 2.80 -25.49 16.53
C VAL A 45 2.08 -25.86 15.23
N LEU A 46 0.75 -25.74 15.20
CA LEU A 46 -0.06 -26.12 14.04
C LEU A 46 0.08 -25.12 12.87
N ALA A 47 0.50 -23.88 13.13
CA ALA A 47 0.62 -22.83 12.12
C ALA A 47 1.63 -23.16 11.00
N GLY A 48 2.71 -23.89 11.32
CA GLY A 48 3.69 -24.34 10.34
C GLY A 48 3.27 -25.57 9.52
N HIS A 49 2.28 -26.33 10.00
CA HIS A 49 1.94 -27.61 9.40
C HIS A 49 0.96 -27.43 8.22
N SER A 50 1.29 -28.00 7.06
CA SER A 50 0.54 -27.84 5.79
C SER A 50 -0.95 -28.18 5.88
N VAL A 51 -1.31 -29.27 6.57
CA VAL A 51 -2.71 -29.70 6.76
C VAL A 51 -3.38 -28.96 7.93
N ALA A 52 -2.75 -28.93 9.10
CA ALA A 52 -3.36 -28.29 10.28
C ALA A 52 -3.58 -26.79 10.11
N CYS A 53 -2.71 -26.10 9.35
CA CYS A 53 -2.90 -24.69 9.05
C CYS A 53 -4.18 -24.41 8.25
N ARG A 54 -4.65 -25.35 7.41
CA ARG A 54 -5.96 -25.23 6.74
C ARG A 54 -7.11 -25.23 7.75
N ILE A 55 -6.97 -26.02 8.82
CA ILE A 55 -7.94 -26.05 9.92
C ILE A 55 -7.92 -24.71 10.65
N LEU A 56 -6.73 -24.19 10.98
CA LEU A 56 -6.59 -22.86 11.60
C LEU A 56 -7.24 -21.76 10.77
N ARG A 57 -7.05 -21.76 9.45
CA ARG A 57 -7.71 -20.83 8.53
C ARG A 57 -9.23 -20.93 8.62
N ALA A 58 -9.77 -22.14 8.57
CA ALA A 58 -11.22 -22.35 8.66
C ALA A 58 -11.78 -21.91 10.03
N VAL A 59 -11.02 -22.12 11.12
CA VAL A 59 -11.34 -21.62 12.46
C VAL A 59 -11.38 -20.09 12.47
N VAL A 60 -10.36 -19.42 11.94
CA VAL A 60 -10.30 -17.94 11.86
C VAL A 60 -11.51 -17.38 11.10
N LEU A 61 -11.86 -17.99 9.96
CA LEU A 61 -13.01 -17.58 9.16
C LEU A 61 -14.35 -17.81 9.86
N SER A 62 -14.43 -18.81 10.76
CA SER A 62 -15.65 -19.13 11.51
C SER A 62 -15.92 -18.20 12.70
N PHE A 63 -14.93 -17.45 13.19
CA PHE A 63 -15.11 -16.59 14.36
C PHE A 63 -16.17 -15.53 14.11
N LYS A 64 -17.10 -15.33 15.06
CA LYS A 64 -18.16 -14.32 14.97
C LYS A 64 -17.97 -13.14 15.92
N LYS A 65 -17.04 -13.23 16.87
CA LYS A 65 -16.80 -12.23 17.91
C LYS A 65 -15.34 -11.83 17.93
N SER A 66 -15.07 -10.55 18.11
CA SER A 66 -13.71 -10.00 18.18
C SER A 66 -12.84 -10.57 19.31
N PRO A 67 -13.34 -10.88 20.53
CA PRO A 67 -12.50 -11.44 21.58
C PRO A 67 -11.94 -12.83 21.25
N ASP A 68 -12.67 -13.62 20.45
CA ASP A 68 -12.19 -14.95 20.01
C ASP A 68 -11.03 -14.82 19.04
N LEU A 69 -11.13 -13.87 18.10
CA LEU A 69 -10.06 -13.56 17.16
C LEU A 69 -8.84 -12.96 17.89
N GLU A 70 -9.06 -12.08 18.86
CA GLU A 70 -7.99 -11.51 19.68
C GLU A 70 -7.24 -12.59 20.48
N ALA A 71 -7.97 -13.49 21.13
CA ALA A 71 -7.38 -14.61 21.86
C ALA A 71 -6.58 -15.54 20.93
N PHE A 72 -7.06 -15.75 19.71
CA PHE A 72 -6.36 -16.53 18.69
C PHE A 72 -5.06 -15.86 18.22
N ILE A 73 -5.09 -14.54 17.97
CA ILE A 73 -3.88 -13.78 17.61
C ILE A 73 -2.87 -13.81 18.78
N LYS A 74 -3.34 -13.65 20.03
CA LYS A 74 -2.49 -13.78 21.22
C LYS A 74 -1.86 -15.17 21.31
N ALA A 75 -2.61 -16.24 21.07
CA ALA A 75 -2.06 -17.60 21.04
C ALA A 75 -0.97 -17.77 19.98
N LEU A 76 -1.12 -17.15 18.79
CA LEU A 76 -0.11 -17.16 17.74
C LEU A 76 1.18 -16.38 18.09
N THR A 77 1.12 -15.44 19.03
CA THR A 77 2.34 -14.74 19.50
C THR A 77 3.18 -15.58 20.45
N LEU A 78 2.59 -16.61 21.06
CA LEU A 78 3.31 -17.54 21.92
C LEU A 78 4.23 -18.46 21.08
N PRO A 79 5.35 -18.94 21.65
CA PRO A 79 6.29 -19.79 20.93
C PRO A 79 5.66 -21.15 20.54
N GLY A 80 6.03 -21.62 19.34
CA GLY A 80 5.69 -22.95 18.82
C GLY A 80 6.75 -24.01 19.16
N SER A 81 6.90 -25.01 18.28
CA SER A 81 7.87 -26.11 18.45
C SER A 81 9.32 -25.63 18.43
N ASN A 82 9.59 -24.61 17.59
CA ASN A 82 10.94 -24.13 17.31
C ASN A 82 11.29 -22.86 18.10
N GLY A 83 10.50 -22.50 19.13
CA GLY A 83 10.69 -21.28 19.91
C GLY A 83 10.27 -19.98 19.20
N VAL A 84 9.97 -20.02 17.90
CA VAL A 84 9.45 -18.87 17.14
C VAL A 84 7.94 -18.73 17.28
N SER A 85 7.42 -17.53 17.02
CA SER A 85 5.97 -17.27 17.01
C SER A 85 5.27 -18.06 15.90
N GLY A 86 3.98 -18.35 16.08
CA GLY A 86 3.18 -19.10 15.11
C GLY A 86 3.10 -18.43 13.74
N LEU A 87 3.03 -17.09 13.69
CA LEU A 87 3.05 -16.37 12.41
C LEU A 87 4.42 -16.43 11.72
N ARG A 88 5.52 -16.39 12.47
CA ARG A 88 6.86 -16.60 11.89
C ARG A 88 6.98 -18.00 11.32
N GLN A 89 6.56 -19.01 12.08
CA GLN A 89 6.55 -20.39 11.63
C GLN A 89 5.69 -20.57 10.36
N ALA A 90 4.52 -19.93 10.30
CA ALA A 90 3.67 -19.96 9.11
C ALA A 90 4.34 -19.29 7.91
N LEU A 91 5.08 -18.20 8.10
CA LEU A 91 5.84 -17.54 7.05
C LEU A 91 6.94 -18.45 6.50
N ASP A 92 7.77 -19.00 7.40
CA ASP A 92 8.91 -19.86 7.07
C ASP A 92 8.47 -21.17 6.38
N CYS A 93 7.30 -21.70 6.75
CA CYS A 93 6.73 -22.92 6.15
C CYS A 93 5.82 -22.66 4.93
N GLY A 94 5.80 -21.43 4.39
CA GLY A 94 5.00 -21.08 3.21
C GLY A 94 3.48 -21.09 3.42
N GLN A 95 3.00 -21.09 4.67
CA GLN A 95 1.58 -21.11 5.03
C GLN A 95 0.95 -19.70 5.02
N HIS A 96 1.22 -18.96 3.95
CA HIS A 96 0.90 -17.55 3.82
C HIS A 96 -0.58 -17.21 3.93
N TYR A 97 -1.46 -18.12 3.49
CA TYR A 97 -2.90 -17.88 3.53
C TYR A 97 -3.49 -17.77 4.94
N LEU A 98 -2.75 -18.20 5.98
CA LEU A 98 -3.15 -17.92 7.36
C LEU A 98 -3.11 -16.42 7.64
N LEU A 99 -2.08 -15.71 7.16
CA LEU A 99 -1.95 -14.26 7.34
C LEU A 99 -3.10 -13.53 6.64
N THR A 100 -3.43 -13.91 5.41
CA THR A 100 -4.55 -13.29 4.66
C THR A 100 -5.92 -13.63 5.27
N ALA A 101 -6.09 -14.84 5.82
CA ALA A 101 -7.33 -15.17 6.54
C ALA A 101 -7.48 -14.32 7.82
N LEU A 102 -6.37 -14.06 8.52
CA LEU A 102 -6.36 -13.20 9.70
C LEU A 102 -6.61 -11.73 9.35
N SER A 103 -5.99 -11.20 8.29
CA SER A 103 -6.22 -9.82 7.84
C SER A 103 -7.68 -9.60 7.43
N ALA A 104 -8.25 -10.52 6.65
CA ALA A 104 -9.67 -10.49 6.29
C ALA A 104 -10.59 -10.59 7.53
N ALA A 105 -10.23 -11.42 8.52
CA ALA A 105 -10.98 -11.51 9.77
C ALA A 105 -10.91 -10.22 10.61
N CYS A 106 -9.76 -9.52 10.60
CA CYS A 106 -9.59 -8.21 11.25
C CYS A 106 -10.44 -7.11 10.62
N LEU A 107 -10.69 -7.18 9.30
CA LEU A 107 -11.62 -6.29 8.61
C LEU A 107 -13.08 -6.62 8.93
N ARG A 108 -13.42 -7.91 9.03
CA ARG A 108 -14.78 -8.39 9.31
C ARG A 108 -15.22 -8.16 10.77
N LEU A 109 -14.29 -8.23 11.71
CA LEU A 109 -14.52 -8.04 13.15
C LEU A 109 -13.66 -6.87 13.68
N PRO A 110 -13.92 -5.63 13.22
CA PRO A 110 -13.01 -4.52 13.45
C PRO A 110 -13.09 -4.05 14.91
N THR A 111 -12.01 -4.26 15.65
CA THR A 111 -11.72 -3.54 16.90
C THR A 111 -10.28 -3.04 16.86
N GLU A 112 -10.01 -1.92 17.55
CA GLU A 112 -8.65 -1.37 17.62
C GLU A 112 -7.67 -2.40 18.21
N GLN A 113 -8.10 -3.12 19.24
CA GLN A 113 -7.30 -4.17 19.89
C GLN A 113 -6.93 -5.31 18.95
N VAL A 114 -7.87 -5.80 18.14
CA VAL A 114 -7.62 -6.89 17.17
C VAL A 114 -6.68 -6.41 16.06
N GLN A 115 -6.94 -5.23 15.47
CA GLN A 115 -6.09 -4.71 14.41
C GLN A 115 -4.68 -4.37 14.91
N PHE A 116 -4.56 -3.83 16.12
CA PHE A 116 -3.26 -3.59 16.76
C PHE A 116 -2.51 -4.88 17.06
N ALA A 117 -3.19 -5.88 17.63
CA ALA A 117 -2.59 -7.18 17.91
C ALA A 117 -2.08 -7.84 16.62
N PHE A 118 -2.90 -7.81 15.56
CA PHE A 118 -2.50 -8.35 14.26
C PHE A 118 -1.32 -7.58 13.64
N GLU A 119 -1.36 -6.24 13.60
CA GLU A 119 -0.25 -5.42 13.08
C GLU A 119 1.04 -5.73 13.84
N LYS A 120 0.98 -5.81 15.17
CA LYS A 120 2.12 -6.19 16.02
C LYS A 120 2.67 -7.57 15.65
N SER A 121 1.81 -8.59 15.59
CA SER A 121 2.24 -9.96 15.30
C SER A 121 2.82 -10.10 13.89
N VAL A 122 2.28 -9.37 12.91
CA VAL A 122 2.84 -9.31 11.55
C VAL A 122 4.23 -8.67 11.60
N LEU A 123 4.39 -7.51 12.22
CA LEU A 123 5.70 -6.84 12.31
C LEU A 123 6.76 -7.76 12.94
N GLU A 124 6.44 -8.40 14.05
CA GLU A 124 7.34 -9.34 14.73
C GLU A 124 7.69 -10.55 13.85
N ALA A 125 6.72 -11.13 13.14
CA ALA A 125 6.96 -12.26 12.23
C ALA A 125 7.90 -11.90 11.06
N PHE A 126 7.80 -10.67 10.55
CA PHE A 126 8.67 -10.18 9.48
C PHE A 126 10.05 -9.67 9.97
N GLY A 127 10.30 -9.64 11.30
CA GLY A 127 11.57 -9.19 11.89
C GLY A 127 11.62 -7.68 12.19
N TYR A 128 10.47 -7.01 12.22
CA TYR A 128 10.36 -5.58 12.51
C TYR A 128 9.88 -5.34 13.95
N THR A 129 10.48 -4.36 14.63
CA THR A 129 10.04 -3.96 15.99
C THR A 129 9.03 -2.83 15.92
N LEU A 130 8.04 -2.81 16.82
CA LEU A 130 7.03 -1.74 16.92
C LEU A 130 7.62 -0.34 17.17
N LYS A 131 8.75 -0.25 17.89
CA LYS A 131 9.35 1.01 18.33
C LYS A 131 10.17 1.71 17.24
N VAL A 132 10.75 0.95 16.32
CA VAL A 132 11.65 1.52 15.31
C VAL A 132 10.83 2.05 14.14
N LYS A 133 10.76 3.38 14.03
CA LYS A 133 10.27 4.09 12.84
C LYS A 133 11.37 4.05 11.76
N GLN A 134 11.58 2.89 11.17
CA GLN A 134 12.38 2.80 9.94
C GLN A 134 11.56 3.40 8.80
N HIS A 135 12.09 4.47 8.22
CA HIS A 135 11.52 5.15 7.06
C HIS A 135 12.14 4.61 5.78
N ASP A 136 11.98 3.31 5.55
CA ASP A 136 12.46 2.66 4.33
C ASP A 136 11.37 1.83 3.67
N SER A 137 11.65 1.41 2.44
CA SER A 137 10.74 0.62 1.62
C SER A 137 10.88 -0.89 1.90
N ARG A 138 11.66 -1.30 2.92
CA ARG A 138 11.87 -2.73 3.21
C ARG A 138 10.58 -3.37 3.71
N PHE A 139 9.81 -2.71 4.56
CA PHE A 139 8.59 -3.30 5.12
C PHE A 139 7.54 -3.60 4.04
N VAL A 140 7.28 -2.66 3.12
CA VAL A 140 6.35 -2.92 2.01
C VAL A 140 6.88 -4.02 1.08
N ARG A 141 8.21 -4.07 0.82
CA ARG A 141 8.85 -5.15 0.03
C ARG A 141 8.70 -6.52 0.71
N SER A 142 8.89 -6.59 2.03
CA SER A 142 8.70 -7.81 2.83
C SER A 142 7.27 -8.33 2.72
N LEU A 143 6.27 -7.46 2.85
CA LEU A 143 4.87 -7.85 2.73
C LEU A 143 4.53 -8.37 1.34
N VAL A 144 4.84 -7.62 0.27
CA VAL A 144 4.46 -8.02 -1.10
C VAL A 144 5.23 -9.24 -1.62
N SER A 145 6.41 -9.53 -1.06
CA SER A 145 7.16 -10.75 -1.38
C SER A 145 6.95 -11.89 -0.38
N LEU A 146 6.28 -11.64 0.75
CA LEU A 146 6.19 -12.55 1.88
C LEU A 146 7.54 -13.12 2.33
N ARG A 147 8.56 -12.26 2.36
CA ARG A 147 9.91 -12.58 2.81
C ARG A 147 10.22 -11.80 4.08
N SER A 148 10.87 -12.46 5.03
CA SER A 148 11.32 -11.78 6.24
C SER A 148 12.40 -10.75 5.93
N LEU A 149 12.67 -9.85 6.88
CA LEU A 149 13.77 -8.88 6.75
C LEU A 149 15.11 -9.58 6.49
N GLU A 150 15.37 -10.69 7.18
CA GLU A 150 16.59 -11.50 7.03
C GLU A 150 16.72 -12.08 5.61
N ASP A 151 15.61 -12.54 5.03
CA ASP A 151 15.62 -13.10 3.68
C ASP A 151 15.85 -12.03 2.62
N LEU A 152 15.31 -10.83 2.83
CA LEU A 152 15.58 -9.68 1.96
C LEU A 152 17.06 -9.29 2.01
N GLU A 153 17.66 -9.22 3.20
CA GLU A 153 19.06 -8.86 3.39
C GLU A 153 20.01 -9.90 2.78
N LYS A 154 19.73 -11.20 2.94
CA LYS A 154 20.47 -12.28 2.27
C LYS A 154 20.43 -12.15 0.76
N SER A 155 19.26 -11.83 0.19
CA SER A 155 19.11 -11.67 -1.26
C SER A 155 19.87 -10.45 -1.81
N ALA A 156 19.89 -9.35 -1.06
CA ALA A 156 20.66 -8.16 -1.42
C ALA A 156 22.19 -8.40 -1.36
N GLY A 157 22.66 -9.19 -0.39
CA GLY A 157 24.07 -9.57 -0.31
C GLY A 157 24.53 -10.43 -1.48
N GLN A 158 23.68 -11.33 -1.99
CA GLN A 158 23.98 -12.15 -3.17
C GLN A 158 24.01 -11.33 -4.47
N ASP A 159 23.13 -10.33 -4.60
CA ASP A 159 23.10 -9.46 -5.79
C ASP A 159 24.34 -8.58 -5.89
N ASN A 160 24.86 -8.08 -4.76
CA ASN A 160 26.10 -7.29 -4.74
C ASN A 160 27.37 -8.12 -4.95
N ALA A 161 27.35 -9.42 -4.61
CA ALA A 161 28.48 -10.32 -4.86
C ALA A 161 28.60 -10.74 -6.33
N ALA A 162 27.49 -10.71 -7.09
CA ALA A 162 27.46 -11.02 -8.52
C ALA A 162 27.95 -9.86 -9.41
N THR A 163 28.03 -8.63 -8.89
CA THR A 163 28.45 -7.42 -9.63
C THR A 163 29.94 -7.09 -9.50
N CYS A 164 30.74 -7.90 -8.79
CA CYS A 164 32.19 -7.74 -8.78
C CYS A 164 32.80 -8.45 -10.01
N PRO A 165 33.43 -7.73 -10.96
CA PRO A 165 34.16 -8.38 -12.03
C PRO A 165 35.38 -9.08 -11.41
N LYS A 166 35.44 -10.40 -11.55
CA LYS A 166 36.67 -11.14 -11.30
C LYS A 166 37.67 -10.76 -12.40
N ASN A 167 38.50 -9.76 -12.13
CA ASN A 167 39.74 -9.56 -12.86
C ASN A 167 40.61 -10.79 -12.60
N THR A 168 40.51 -11.76 -13.50
CA THR A 168 41.40 -12.91 -13.51
C THR A 168 42.52 -12.56 -14.47
N THR A 169 43.60 -12.03 -13.92
CA THR A 169 44.90 -11.94 -14.59
C THR A 169 45.39 -13.36 -14.89
N SER A 170 45.57 -13.67 -16.16
CA SER A 170 46.52 -14.67 -16.65
C SER A 170 47.18 -14.15 -17.93
N GLY A 171 48.45 -13.76 -17.84
CA GLY A 171 49.36 -13.75 -18.99
C GLY A 171 49.66 -15.20 -19.42
N VAL A 172 50.38 -15.50 -20.49
CA VAL A 172 51.33 -14.84 -21.40
C VAL A 172 51.28 -15.73 -22.68
N ASP A 173 51.32 -15.29 -23.94
CA ASP A 173 52.51 -15.02 -24.77
C ASP A 173 52.12 -14.86 -26.26
N GLY A 174 52.87 -14.02 -27.00
CA GLY A 174 53.33 -14.38 -28.35
C GLY A 174 52.75 -13.69 -29.62
N ASN A 175 53.17 -12.43 -29.86
CA ASN A 175 53.75 -11.86 -31.11
C ASN A 175 53.08 -11.93 -32.52
N VAL A 176 52.98 -10.73 -33.12
CA VAL A 176 53.46 -10.26 -34.47
C VAL A 176 52.55 -10.28 -35.72
N ASP A 177 52.32 -9.03 -36.18
CA ASP A 177 52.21 -8.40 -37.51
C ASP A 177 51.16 -8.82 -38.57
N GLY A 178 50.54 -7.80 -39.16
CA GLY A 178 49.78 -7.87 -40.41
C GLY A 178 48.85 -6.66 -40.61
N ASP A 179 49.21 -5.82 -41.57
CA ASP A 179 48.71 -4.47 -41.91
C ASP A 179 47.28 -4.37 -42.49
N GLU A 180 46.80 -3.11 -42.53
CA GLU A 180 45.80 -2.50 -43.45
C GLU A 180 44.33 -2.99 -43.33
N GLU A 181 43.28 -2.15 -43.33
CA GLU A 181 43.02 -1.02 -44.21
C GLU A 181 41.94 -0.11 -43.59
N GLU A 182 42.15 1.20 -43.73
CA GLU A 182 41.34 2.30 -43.23
C GLU A 182 40.46 2.81 -44.38
N THR A 183 39.13 2.76 -44.25
CA THR A 183 38.22 3.47 -45.17
C THR A 183 37.50 4.58 -44.43
N VAL A 184 38.01 5.79 -44.65
CA VAL A 184 37.41 7.08 -44.32
C VAL A 184 36.39 7.43 -45.41
N GLU A 185 35.12 7.63 -45.03
CA GLU A 185 34.19 8.44 -45.81
C GLU A 185 33.69 9.60 -44.95
N GLU A 186 34.23 10.79 -45.23
CA GLU A 186 33.64 12.07 -44.84
C GLU A 186 32.37 12.32 -45.67
N ASN A 187 31.29 12.78 -45.02
CA ASN A 187 30.47 13.82 -45.65
C ASN A 187 29.64 14.63 -44.64
N HIS A 188 30.08 15.87 -44.47
CA HIS A 188 29.35 17.12 -44.28
C HIS A 188 27.88 17.10 -43.79
N GLN A 189 27.77 17.73 -42.62
CA GLN A 189 26.65 18.37 -41.95
C GLN A 189 25.57 19.01 -42.86
N VAL A 190 24.31 18.61 -42.64
CA VAL A 190 23.13 19.49 -42.82
C VAL A 190 22.25 19.36 -41.59
N MET A 191 22.14 20.44 -40.83
CA MET A 191 21.12 20.60 -39.78
C MET A 191 19.74 20.70 -40.44
N THR A 192 18.88 19.73 -40.19
CA THR A 192 17.43 19.89 -40.30
C THR A 192 16.78 19.23 -39.10
N GLU A 193 16.24 20.07 -38.22
CA GLU A 193 15.38 19.68 -37.12
C GLU A 193 14.18 18.90 -37.67
N SER A 194 14.04 17.64 -37.28
CA SER A 194 12.83 16.84 -37.52
C SER A 194 12.64 15.94 -36.30
N SER A 195 11.75 16.38 -35.42
CA SER A 195 11.30 15.64 -34.24
C SER A 195 10.44 14.46 -34.69
N GLU A 196 11.09 13.35 -35.05
CA GLU A 196 10.41 12.06 -35.25
C GLU A 196 10.07 11.43 -33.90
N TYR A 197 8.87 11.72 -33.42
CA TYR A 197 8.24 10.97 -32.34
C TYR A 197 8.01 9.53 -32.78
N LEU A 198 8.88 8.63 -32.33
CA LEU A 198 8.75 7.19 -32.56
C LEU A 198 7.40 6.64 -32.04
N PRO A 199 6.80 5.67 -32.74
CA PRO A 199 5.51 5.09 -32.38
C PRO A 199 5.60 4.33 -31.05
N PHE A 200 4.61 4.57 -30.18
CA PHE A 200 4.49 3.96 -28.86
C PHE A 200 4.32 2.44 -28.97
N LYS A 201 5.42 1.68 -28.87
CA LYS A 201 5.36 0.23 -28.67
C LYS A 201 4.92 -0.05 -27.23
N PRO A 202 3.87 -0.87 -26.99
CA PRO A 202 3.56 -1.32 -25.64
C PRO A 202 4.76 -2.08 -25.10
N GLN A 203 5.49 -1.46 -24.18
CA GLN A 203 6.60 -2.10 -23.48
C GLN A 203 6.04 -3.33 -22.76
N ARG A 204 6.73 -4.48 -22.90
CA ARG A 204 6.51 -5.70 -22.11
C ARG A 204 6.35 -5.33 -20.62
N PRO A 205 5.63 -6.13 -19.80
CA PRO A 205 5.58 -5.89 -18.36
C PRO A 205 7.01 -5.64 -17.87
N LEU A 206 7.26 -4.45 -17.34
CA LEU A 206 8.59 -4.07 -16.87
C LEU A 206 9.06 -5.16 -15.91
N GLN A 207 10.14 -5.85 -16.30
CA GLN A 207 10.81 -6.76 -15.40
C GLN A 207 11.16 -5.94 -14.17
N LEU A 208 10.81 -6.43 -12.98
CA LEU A 208 11.21 -5.83 -11.68
C LEU A 208 12.75 -5.92 -11.46
N GLU A 209 13.52 -6.10 -12.53
CA GLU A 209 14.98 -6.10 -12.53
C GLU A 209 15.48 -4.78 -11.96
N GLY A 210 16.34 -4.87 -10.93
CA GLY A 210 16.84 -3.72 -10.17
C GLY A 210 16.02 -3.34 -8.92
N THR A 211 14.83 -3.91 -8.69
CA THR A 211 14.00 -3.59 -7.49
C THR A 211 14.28 -4.50 -6.27
N GLY A 212 15.18 -5.48 -6.42
CA GLY A 212 15.48 -6.51 -5.39
C GLY A 212 14.34 -7.53 -5.14
N LEU A 213 13.23 -7.41 -5.89
CA LEU A 213 12.06 -8.29 -5.77
C LEU A 213 12.15 -9.44 -6.78
N LYS A 214 13.00 -10.44 -6.50
CA LYS A 214 13.12 -11.65 -7.33
C LYS A 214 11.84 -12.50 -7.37
N ALA A 215 10.98 -12.42 -6.35
CA ALA A 215 9.71 -13.13 -6.29
C ALA A 215 8.64 -12.27 -5.61
N LEU A 216 7.54 -12.01 -6.33
CA LEU A 216 6.33 -11.39 -5.79
C LEU A 216 5.33 -12.46 -5.39
N ASN A 217 4.55 -12.19 -4.34
CA ASN A 217 3.53 -13.10 -3.85
C ASN A 217 2.15 -12.44 -3.83
N LEU A 218 1.15 -13.09 -4.44
CA LEU A 218 -0.23 -12.58 -4.48
C LEU A 218 -0.83 -12.46 -3.09
N THR A 219 -0.56 -13.45 -2.26
CA THR A 219 -1.00 -13.50 -0.87
C THR A 219 -0.42 -12.33 -0.07
N GLY A 220 0.80 -11.90 -0.42
CA GLY A 220 1.47 -10.74 0.16
C GLY A 220 0.88 -9.40 -0.27
N CYS A 221 0.52 -9.29 -1.55
CA CYS A 221 -0.17 -8.09 -2.07
C CYS A 221 -1.55 -7.95 -1.42
N LEU A 222 -2.33 -9.03 -1.35
CA LEU A 222 -3.64 -9.04 -0.68
C LEU A 222 -3.54 -8.70 0.81
N LEU A 223 -2.51 -9.22 1.50
CA LEU A 223 -2.25 -8.87 2.89
C LEU A 223 -1.96 -7.36 3.06
N ALA A 224 -1.16 -6.78 2.16
CA ALA A 224 -0.87 -5.35 2.18
C ALA A 224 -2.13 -4.50 1.90
N GLU A 225 -2.95 -4.92 0.93
CA GLU A 225 -4.24 -4.28 0.63
C GLU A 225 -5.17 -4.29 1.86
N ASP A 226 -5.35 -5.44 2.51
CA ASP A 226 -6.19 -5.56 3.71
C ASP A 226 -5.68 -4.66 4.85
N MET A 227 -4.38 -4.67 5.11
CA MET A 227 -3.76 -3.85 6.16
C MET A 227 -3.93 -2.35 5.88
N LEU A 228 -3.85 -1.93 4.61
CA LEU A 228 -4.11 -0.53 4.22
C LEU A 228 -5.55 -0.09 4.49
N MET A 229 -6.49 -1.03 4.64
CA MET A 229 -7.89 -0.77 4.93
C MET A 229 -8.24 -0.74 6.43
N PHE A 230 -7.26 -0.90 7.34
CA PHE A 230 -7.48 -0.89 8.79
C PHE A 230 -7.86 0.51 9.31
N ALA A 231 -9.16 0.77 9.44
CA ALA A 231 -9.70 2.07 9.82
C ALA A 231 -9.48 2.44 11.30
N LEU A 232 -9.51 1.47 12.22
CA LEU A 232 -9.36 1.72 13.66
C LEU A 232 -7.90 1.83 14.06
N ARG A 233 -7.04 0.99 13.45
CA ARG A 233 -5.60 1.07 13.59
C ARG A 233 -4.97 1.55 12.29
N LYS A 234 -4.81 2.87 12.16
CA LYS A 234 -4.31 3.50 10.93
C LYS A 234 -2.98 2.86 10.47
N PRO A 235 -2.84 2.48 9.19
CA PRO A 235 -1.68 1.76 8.64
C PRO A 235 -0.49 2.70 8.38
N ILE A 236 -0.10 3.49 9.38
CA ILE A 236 0.89 4.57 9.24
C ILE A 236 2.22 4.02 8.76
N ARG A 237 2.68 2.90 9.32
CA ARG A 237 3.99 2.32 8.98
C ARG A 237 4.01 1.78 7.55
N LEU A 238 2.98 1.03 7.16
CA LEU A 238 2.87 0.49 5.80
C LEU A 238 2.79 1.62 4.76
N ALA A 239 1.91 2.61 4.98
CA ALA A 239 1.80 3.76 4.10
C ALA A 239 3.11 4.57 4.03
N SER A 240 3.83 4.71 5.15
CA SER A 240 5.14 5.37 5.19
C SER A 240 6.22 4.59 4.44
N SER A 241 6.18 3.26 4.46
CA SER A 241 7.11 2.41 3.72
C SER A 241 6.83 2.40 2.22
N LEU A 242 5.56 2.54 1.83
CA LEU A 242 5.18 2.63 0.41
C LEU A 242 5.74 3.89 -0.26
N VAL A 243 5.65 5.05 0.40
CA VAL A 243 6.09 6.35 -0.16
C VAL A 243 7.61 6.54 -0.16
N THR A 244 8.38 5.60 0.38
CA THR A 244 9.86 5.61 0.34
C THR A 244 10.43 4.73 -0.77
N LEU A 245 9.56 4.16 -1.63
CA LEU A 245 9.98 3.58 -2.90
C LEU A 245 10.56 4.68 -3.80
N SER A 246 11.56 4.31 -4.61
CA SER A 246 12.09 5.24 -5.62
C SER A 246 11.04 5.57 -6.68
N PRO A 247 11.10 6.72 -7.37
CA PRO A 247 10.15 7.05 -8.44
C PRO A 247 10.08 5.99 -9.56
N GLN A 248 11.22 5.37 -9.89
CA GLN A 248 11.28 4.30 -10.89
C GLN A 248 10.54 3.04 -10.41
N GLU A 249 10.74 2.64 -9.15
CA GLU A 249 9.99 1.52 -8.57
C GLU A 249 8.50 1.82 -8.49
N PHE A 250 8.12 3.02 -8.07
CA PHE A 250 6.73 3.41 -7.96
C PHE A 250 6.02 3.35 -9.32
N TYR A 251 6.71 3.78 -10.38
CA TYR A 251 6.25 3.63 -11.75
C TYR A 251 6.10 2.17 -12.17
N ALA A 252 7.10 1.33 -11.90
CA ALA A 252 7.04 -0.11 -12.20
C ALA A 252 5.89 -0.80 -11.46
N TRP A 253 5.70 -0.50 -10.17
CA TRP A 253 4.62 -1.04 -9.34
C TRP A 253 3.25 -0.62 -9.88
N SER A 254 3.10 0.63 -10.32
CA SER A 254 1.85 1.16 -10.88
C SER A 254 1.41 0.45 -12.17
N ARG A 255 2.36 -0.17 -12.88
CA ARG A 255 2.11 -0.95 -14.11
C ARG A 255 2.11 -2.46 -13.89
N HIS A 256 2.30 -2.92 -12.65
CA HIS A 256 2.35 -4.35 -12.36
C HIS A 256 0.95 -4.88 -12.00
N TYR A 257 0.56 -6.03 -12.57
CA TYR A 257 -0.78 -6.61 -12.45
C TYR A 257 -1.25 -6.91 -11.02
N MET A 258 -0.33 -6.96 -10.04
CA MET A 258 -0.63 -7.15 -8.62
C MET A 258 -0.35 -5.88 -7.79
N LEU A 259 0.76 -5.19 -8.05
CA LEU A 259 1.24 -4.13 -7.15
C LEU A 259 0.47 -2.82 -7.35
N HIS A 260 -0.10 -2.61 -8.54
CA HIS A 260 -0.97 -1.45 -8.78
C HIS A 260 -2.15 -1.44 -7.80
N ARG A 261 -2.64 -2.61 -7.36
CA ARG A 261 -3.73 -2.75 -6.38
C ARG A 261 -3.35 -2.26 -4.99
N VAL A 262 -2.10 -2.49 -4.58
CA VAL A 262 -1.57 -1.96 -3.31
C VAL A 262 -1.56 -0.42 -3.35
N ILE A 263 -1.13 0.16 -4.47
CA ILE A 263 -1.11 1.62 -4.66
C ILE A 263 -2.54 2.19 -4.74
N GLU A 264 -3.42 1.57 -5.53
CA GLU A 264 -4.85 1.95 -5.61
C GLU A 264 -5.47 1.94 -4.21
N THR A 265 -5.28 0.86 -3.44
CA THR A 265 -5.82 0.71 -2.09
C THR A 265 -5.27 1.78 -1.15
N ALA A 266 -3.97 2.11 -1.23
CA ALA A 266 -3.40 3.18 -0.42
C ALA A 266 -4.03 4.54 -0.71
N LEU A 267 -4.34 4.83 -1.99
CA LEU A 267 -4.98 6.08 -2.42
C LEU A 267 -6.46 6.14 -2.03
N THR A 268 -7.20 5.05 -2.18
CA THR A 268 -8.65 5.04 -1.93
C THR A 268 -9.04 4.74 -0.49
N SER A 269 -8.15 4.14 0.30
CA SER A 269 -8.44 3.79 1.69
C SER A 269 -8.71 5.05 2.55
N PRO A 270 -9.80 5.10 3.33
CA PRO A 270 -10.03 6.19 4.28
C PRO A 270 -9.08 6.13 5.49
N ALA A 271 -8.41 5.00 5.72
CA ALA A 271 -7.50 4.81 6.85
C ALA A 271 -6.11 5.46 6.61
N VAL A 272 -5.72 5.61 5.35
CA VAL A 272 -4.43 6.18 4.96
C VAL A 272 -4.48 7.71 5.10
N PRO A 273 -3.52 8.33 5.82
CA PRO A 273 -3.49 9.79 5.97
C PRO A 273 -3.38 10.52 4.63
N VAL A 274 -4.06 11.66 4.51
CA VAL A 274 -4.10 12.47 3.29
C VAL A 274 -2.70 12.93 2.88
N GLU A 275 -1.83 13.21 3.84
CA GLU A 275 -0.44 13.60 3.60
C GLU A 275 0.33 12.52 2.84
N ARG A 276 0.07 11.24 3.15
CA ARG A 276 0.69 10.10 2.45
C ARG A 276 0.14 9.94 1.05
N LYS A 277 -1.18 10.09 0.86
CA LYS A 277 -1.81 10.07 -0.47
C LYS A 277 -1.26 11.19 -1.36
N ARG A 278 -1.05 12.39 -0.80
CA ARG A 278 -0.46 13.52 -1.50
C ARG A 278 0.99 13.26 -1.90
N GLN A 279 1.78 12.58 -1.06
CA GLN A 279 3.14 12.15 -1.43
C GLN A 279 3.13 11.16 -2.60
N ILE A 280 2.20 10.20 -2.60
CA ILE A 280 2.03 9.27 -3.74
C ILE A 280 1.75 10.06 -5.03
N TYR A 281 0.85 11.04 -4.98
CA TYR A 281 0.58 11.92 -6.12
C TYR A 281 1.85 12.64 -6.61
N THR A 282 2.62 13.24 -5.70
CA THR A 282 3.87 13.94 -6.07
C THR A 282 4.88 13.02 -6.76
N ILE A 283 5.04 11.78 -6.30
CA ILE A 283 5.93 10.78 -6.92
C ILE A 283 5.44 10.41 -8.33
N LEU A 284 4.12 10.28 -8.51
CA LEU A 284 3.51 9.83 -9.77
C LEU A 284 3.32 10.92 -10.81
N LEU A 285 3.24 12.20 -10.41
CA LEU A 285 2.92 13.31 -11.31
C LEU A 285 3.76 13.33 -12.60
N PRO A 286 5.10 13.16 -12.58
CA PRO A 286 5.91 13.18 -13.80
C PRO A 286 5.58 12.05 -14.79
N GLN A 287 4.98 10.95 -14.30
CA GLN A 287 4.71 9.73 -15.05
C GLN A 287 3.22 9.57 -15.38
N LEU A 288 2.37 10.52 -14.94
CA LEU A 288 0.91 10.38 -14.93
C LEU A 288 0.33 10.19 -16.33
N THR A 289 0.85 10.93 -17.31
CA THR A 289 0.47 10.80 -18.72
C THR A 289 0.79 9.42 -19.27
N ILE A 290 1.98 8.88 -18.98
CA ILE A 290 2.40 7.56 -19.47
C ILE A 290 1.51 6.47 -18.83
N LEU A 291 1.27 6.57 -17.52
CA LEU A 291 0.41 5.65 -16.79
C LEU A 291 -1.02 5.65 -17.32
N ALA A 292 -1.55 6.78 -17.76
CA ALA A 292 -2.90 6.88 -18.31
C ALA A 292 -3.13 5.98 -19.55
N PHE A 293 -2.08 5.65 -20.31
CA PHE A 293 -2.17 4.74 -21.46
C PHE A 293 -2.02 3.26 -21.09
N ASP A 294 -1.59 2.94 -19.87
CA ASP A 294 -1.32 1.57 -19.42
C ASP A 294 -2.57 0.88 -18.86
N VAL A 295 -2.67 -0.44 -19.01
CA VAL A 295 -3.82 -1.24 -18.56
C VAL A 295 -4.03 -1.19 -17.04
N TYR A 296 -2.96 -1.18 -16.26
CA TYR A 296 -2.99 -1.11 -14.80
C TYR A 296 -2.73 0.32 -14.33
N GLY A 297 -1.80 1.03 -14.99
CA GLY A 297 -1.47 2.41 -14.68
C GLY A 297 -2.66 3.36 -14.78
N SER A 298 -3.55 3.17 -15.77
CA SER A 298 -4.75 4.01 -15.92
C SER A 298 -5.66 3.93 -14.68
N ARG A 299 -5.76 2.76 -14.05
CA ARG A 299 -6.51 2.56 -12.80
C ARG A 299 -5.88 3.33 -11.64
N VAL A 300 -4.55 3.34 -11.56
CA VAL A 300 -3.81 4.13 -10.57
C VAL A 300 -4.07 5.63 -10.78
N VAL A 301 -4.07 6.11 -12.03
CA VAL A 301 -4.41 7.51 -12.34
C VAL A 301 -5.84 7.85 -11.90
N GLU A 302 -6.81 6.95 -12.15
CA GLU A 302 -8.16 7.13 -11.64
C GLU A 302 -8.21 7.17 -10.10
N ALA A 303 -7.45 6.31 -9.42
CA ALA A 303 -7.37 6.30 -7.96
C ALA A 303 -6.75 7.60 -7.40
N VAL A 304 -5.72 8.15 -8.05
CA VAL A 304 -5.15 9.46 -7.72
C VAL A 304 -6.22 10.56 -7.87
N TRP A 305 -6.95 10.56 -8.98
CA TRP A 305 -8.02 11.53 -9.19
C TRP A 305 -9.12 11.44 -8.12
N ARG A 306 -9.54 10.22 -7.73
CA ARG A 306 -10.50 10.03 -6.64
C ARG A 306 -9.95 10.54 -5.30
N ALA A 307 -8.72 10.15 -4.95
CA ALA A 307 -8.05 10.57 -3.72
C ALA A 307 -7.87 12.09 -3.64
N SER A 308 -7.69 12.77 -4.78
CA SER A 308 -7.52 14.22 -4.84
C SER A 308 -8.71 15.00 -4.25
N ALA A 309 -9.89 14.40 -4.17
CA ALA A 309 -11.08 15.02 -3.57
C ALA A 309 -10.89 15.36 -2.08
N ASP A 310 -10.04 14.62 -1.38
CA ASP A 310 -9.77 14.79 0.05
C ASP A 310 -8.56 15.69 0.31
N PHE A 311 -7.89 16.19 -0.73
CA PHE A 311 -6.64 16.94 -0.58
C PHE A 311 -6.94 18.40 -0.18
N PRO A 312 -6.14 19.02 0.72
CA PRO A 312 -6.32 20.42 1.10
C PRO A 312 -6.26 21.37 -0.11
N ASP A 313 -5.46 21.01 -1.11
CA ASP A 313 -5.22 21.71 -2.37
C ASP A 313 -5.90 21.03 -3.57
N THR A 314 -7.05 20.39 -3.36
CA THR A 314 -7.85 19.64 -4.38
C THR A 314 -7.90 20.37 -5.73
N ARG A 315 -8.18 21.67 -5.71
CA ARG A 315 -8.33 22.48 -6.93
C ARG A 315 -7.03 22.55 -7.74
N ALA A 316 -5.93 22.91 -7.09
CA ALA A 316 -4.62 23.01 -7.73
C ALA A 316 -4.16 21.64 -8.26
N VAL A 317 -4.37 20.58 -7.48
CA VAL A 317 -4.00 19.21 -7.89
C VAL A 317 -4.80 18.75 -9.11
N ARG A 318 -6.12 18.91 -9.11
CA ARG A 318 -6.96 18.51 -10.25
C ARG A 318 -6.66 19.33 -11.50
N GLU A 319 -6.39 20.62 -11.34
CA GLU A 319 -6.03 21.50 -12.45
C GLU A 319 -4.66 21.13 -13.05
N GLU A 320 -3.66 20.81 -12.21
CA GLU A 320 -2.36 20.33 -12.67
C GLU A 320 -2.50 19.00 -13.41
N MET A 321 -3.28 18.04 -12.89
CA MET A 321 -3.57 16.79 -13.61
C MET A 321 -4.23 17.04 -14.96
N ALA A 322 -5.21 17.95 -15.05
CA ALA A 322 -5.88 18.29 -16.29
C ALA A 322 -4.93 18.93 -17.30
N LYS A 323 -4.05 19.82 -16.84
CA LYS A 323 -3.00 20.45 -17.63
C LYS A 323 -1.95 19.44 -18.14
N THR A 324 -1.55 18.48 -17.31
CA THR A 324 -0.62 17.41 -17.71
C THR A 324 -1.26 16.51 -18.77
N CYS A 325 -2.54 16.13 -18.59
CA CYS A 325 -3.25 15.29 -19.56
C CYS A 325 -3.57 16.02 -20.87
N SER A 326 -3.79 17.34 -20.85
CA SER A 326 -4.20 18.10 -22.05
C SER A 326 -3.15 18.07 -23.16
N GLN A 327 -1.86 17.88 -22.81
CA GLN A 327 -0.75 17.71 -23.74
C GLN A 327 -0.92 16.50 -24.69
N CYS A 328 -1.80 15.56 -24.36
CA CYS A 328 -2.04 14.36 -25.15
C CYS A 328 -3.53 13.97 -25.21
N CYS A 329 -4.44 14.92 -24.98
CA CYS A 329 -5.89 14.68 -24.86
C CYS A 329 -6.49 13.92 -26.06
N ASP A 330 -6.08 14.27 -27.29
CA ASP A 330 -6.58 13.61 -28.50
C ASP A 330 -6.16 12.12 -28.53
N ARG A 331 -4.90 11.82 -28.16
CA ARG A 331 -4.40 10.44 -28.04
C ARG A 331 -5.05 9.69 -26.89
N LEU A 332 -5.31 10.35 -25.75
CA LEU A 332 -6.01 9.73 -24.63
C LEU A 332 -7.41 9.30 -25.07
N SER A 333 -8.14 10.14 -25.82
CA SER A 333 -9.50 9.83 -26.26
C SER A 333 -9.60 8.59 -27.16
N THR A 334 -8.59 8.32 -28.00
CA THR A 334 -8.56 7.16 -28.90
C THR A 334 -7.92 5.92 -28.27
N SER A 335 -7.20 6.08 -27.16
CA SER A 335 -6.53 4.98 -26.46
C SER A 335 -7.53 4.04 -25.77
N LYS A 336 -7.24 2.74 -25.83
CA LYS A 336 -8.03 1.67 -25.18
C LYS A 336 -8.28 1.94 -23.69
N TYR A 337 -7.25 2.42 -22.99
CA TYR A 337 -7.27 2.71 -21.55
C TYR A 337 -7.34 4.22 -21.26
N GLY A 338 -6.64 5.02 -22.07
CA GLY A 338 -6.60 6.47 -21.90
C GLY A 338 -7.97 7.15 -21.97
N ARG A 339 -8.92 6.58 -22.73
CA ARG A 339 -10.27 7.13 -22.87
C ARG A 339 -11.04 7.21 -21.54
N PHE A 340 -10.75 6.31 -20.60
CA PHE A 340 -11.39 6.33 -19.28
C PHE A 340 -10.83 7.46 -18.43
N VAL A 341 -9.50 7.68 -18.48
CA VAL A 341 -8.84 8.83 -17.86
C VAL A 341 -9.33 10.13 -18.47
N GLU A 342 -9.47 10.20 -19.81
CA GLU A 342 -9.98 11.39 -20.48
C GLU A 342 -11.43 11.68 -20.12
N LYS A 343 -12.29 10.66 -20.03
CA LYS A 343 -13.66 10.84 -19.55
C LYS A 343 -13.71 11.39 -18.12
N LEU A 344 -12.79 10.95 -17.26
CA LEU A 344 -12.70 11.34 -15.87
C LEU A 344 -12.21 12.79 -15.71
N VAL A 345 -11.03 13.09 -16.26
CA VAL A 345 -10.35 14.39 -16.14
C VAL A 345 -10.98 15.43 -17.07
N SER A 346 -11.44 15.00 -18.25
CA SER A 346 -11.94 15.86 -19.33
C SER A 346 -10.91 16.91 -19.73
N SER A 347 -9.69 16.45 -20.04
CA SER A 347 -8.55 17.33 -20.32
C SER A 347 -8.71 18.09 -21.64
N ARG A 348 -9.47 17.58 -22.61
CA ARG A 348 -9.88 18.31 -23.82
C ARG A 348 -10.74 19.54 -23.47
N ALA A 349 -11.75 19.34 -22.63
CA ALA A 349 -12.61 20.44 -22.17
C ALA A 349 -11.82 21.48 -21.35
N TYR A 350 -10.79 21.05 -20.61
CA TYR A 350 -9.85 21.95 -19.95
C TYR A 350 -9.03 22.77 -20.96
N LEU A 351 -8.52 22.14 -22.01
CA LEU A 351 -7.77 22.82 -23.08
C LEU A 351 -8.61 23.87 -23.81
N ASP A 352 -9.86 23.53 -24.15
CA ASP A 352 -10.74 24.41 -24.91
C ASP A 352 -11.26 25.59 -24.06
N ASN A 353 -11.64 25.34 -22.80
CA ASN A 353 -12.10 26.39 -21.89
C ASN A 353 -11.84 26.03 -20.42
N PRO A 354 -10.70 26.46 -19.85
CA PRO A 354 -10.35 26.20 -18.46
C PRO A 354 -11.40 26.72 -17.47
N VAL A 355 -12.02 27.87 -17.74
CA VAL A 355 -12.99 28.51 -16.84
C VAL A 355 -14.25 27.64 -16.69
N ARG A 356 -14.81 27.20 -17.82
CA ARG A 356 -15.98 26.30 -17.83
C ARG A 356 -15.66 24.95 -17.21
N TRP A 357 -14.46 24.43 -17.47
CA TRP A 357 -13.99 23.19 -16.87
C TRP A 357 -13.91 23.30 -15.34
N ARG A 358 -13.31 24.38 -14.80
CA ARG A 358 -13.22 24.62 -13.35
C ARG A 358 -14.61 24.65 -12.71
N ALA A 359 -15.58 25.33 -13.33
CA ALA A 359 -16.96 25.37 -12.84
C ALA A 359 -17.65 24.00 -12.81
N THR A 360 -17.23 23.05 -13.66
CA THR A 360 -17.85 21.73 -13.79
C THR A 360 -17.15 20.66 -12.93
N LYS A 361 -15.82 20.70 -12.84
CA LYS A 361 -14.99 19.62 -12.29
C LYS A 361 -14.40 19.89 -10.91
N LEU A 362 -14.35 21.16 -10.51
CA LEU A 362 -13.85 21.56 -9.20
C LEU A 362 -15.01 21.81 -8.23
N PRO A 363 -14.82 21.50 -6.94
CA PRO A 363 -15.81 21.84 -5.93
C PRO A 363 -16.00 23.37 -5.85
N ALA A 364 -17.23 23.81 -5.57
CA ALA A 364 -17.58 25.22 -5.42
C ALA A 364 -16.70 25.91 -4.38
N GLU A 365 -16.40 27.18 -4.61
CA GLU A 365 -15.52 27.95 -3.76
C GLU A 365 -16.27 28.23 -2.45
N GLN A 366 -15.93 27.54 -1.36
CA GLN A 366 -16.40 27.94 -0.05
C GLN A 366 -15.72 29.26 0.28
N LYS A 367 -16.39 30.38 -0.04
CA LYS A 367 -16.02 31.69 0.47
C LYS A 367 -15.98 31.56 1.98
N LYS A 368 -14.79 31.55 2.58
CA LYS A 368 -14.62 31.79 4.01
C LYS A 368 -15.27 33.13 4.30
N ALA A 369 -16.49 33.12 4.84
CA ALA A 369 -17.06 34.28 5.47
C ALA A 369 -16.18 34.58 6.69
N VAL A 370 -15.21 35.48 6.49
CA VAL A 370 -14.56 36.17 7.60
C VAL A 370 -15.65 37.06 8.20
N SER A 371 -16.37 36.53 9.17
CA SER A 371 -17.24 37.34 10.00
C SER A 371 -16.34 38.23 10.85
N ASN A 372 -16.14 39.48 10.41
CA ASN A 372 -15.61 40.56 11.22
C ASN A 372 -16.57 40.81 12.40
N SER A 373 -16.41 40.07 13.50
CA SER A 373 -17.00 40.42 14.79
C SER A 373 -16.05 41.36 15.54
N ALA A 374 -15.81 42.55 14.98
CA ALA A 374 -15.01 43.57 15.64
C ALA A 374 -15.38 44.98 15.15
N GLN A 375 -16.63 45.40 15.31
CA GLN A 375 -16.98 46.83 15.40
C GLN A 375 -18.44 47.03 15.84
N LYS A 376 -18.68 46.97 17.16
CA LYS A 376 -19.60 47.91 17.83
C LYS A 376 -19.43 47.82 19.35
N LYS A 377 -18.46 48.57 19.87
CA LYS A 377 -18.47 49.05 21.26
C LYS A 377 -18.04 50.50 21.27
N ARG A 378 -18.78 51.29 22.06
CA ARG A 378 -18.78 52.76 22.27
C ARG A 378 -19.77 53.49 21.36
N SER A 379 -20.72 54.27 21.89
CA SER A 379 -20.92 54.74 23.26
C SER A 379 -22.32 55.34 23.44
N SER A 380 -22.88 55.05 24.61
CA SER A 380 -23.91 55.76 25.39
C SER A 380 -24.50 57.08 24.88
N SER A 381 -25.82 57.23 25.04
CA SER A 381 -26.40 58.25 25.93
C SER A 381 -27.89 58.00 26.16
N ASN A 382 -28.39 58.65 27.22
CA ASN A 382 -29.52 58.32 28.06
C ASN A 382 -30.91 58.71 27.52
N SER A 383 -31.90 58.14 28.23
CA SER A 383 -33.25 58.65 28.52
C SER A 383 -34.28 58.60 27.41
N VAL A 384 -35.46 58.03 27.73
CA VAL A 384 -36.76 58.68 27.60
C VAL A 384 -37.82 57.82 28.33
N ALA A 385 -38.82 58.54 28.82
CA ALA A 385 -39.73 58.25 29.89
C ALA A 385 -40.88 57.25 29.58
N LYS A 386 -41.49 56.84 30.70
CA LYS A 386 -42.87 56.34 30.85
C LYS A 386 -43.88 56.92 29.86
N SER A 387 -44.75 56.07 29.29
CA SER A 387 -46.19 56.39 29.15
C SER A 387 -47.04 55.13 28.95
N VAL A 388 -48.26 55.23 29.47
CA VAL A 388 -49.26 54.21 29.83
C VAL A 388 -50.15 53.85 28.61
N PRO A 389 -50.78 52.65 28.57
CA PRO A 389 -51.67 52.24 27.47
C PRO A 389 -53.06 52.89 27.55
N GLN A 390 -53.57 53.39 26.42
CA GLN A 390 -54.98 53.80 26.30
C GLN A 390 -55.77 52.92 25.33
N LYS A 391 -56.85 52.37 25.88
CA LYS A 391 -57.99 51.72 25.22
C LYS A 391 -58.67 52.66 24.22
N ARG A 392 -59.20 52.12 23.13
CA ARG A 392 -60.32 52.72 22.39
C ARG A 392 -61.56 51.83 22.54
N PRO A 393 -62.71 52.41 22.88
CA PRO A 393 -64.00 51.89 22.44
C PRO A 393 -64.76 52.95 21.64
N LYS A 394 -65.09 52.61 20.39
CA LYS A 394 -66.47 52.50 19.86
C LYS A 394 -66.38 52.14 18.39
#